data_AF-A0A3B8PT99-F1
#
_entry.id   AF-A0A3B8PT99-F1
#
_cell.length_a   1.000
_cell.length_b   1.000
_cell.length_c   1.000
_cell.angle_alpha   90.00
_cell.angle_beta   90.00
_cell.angle_gamma   90.00
#
_symmetry.space_group_name_H-M   'P 1'
#
loop_
_entity.id
_entity.type
_entity.pdbx_description
1 polymer ?
#
loop_
_entity_poly.entity_id
_entity_poly.type
_entity_poly.pdbx_seq_one_letter_code
_entity_poly.pdbx_strand_id
1 'polypeptide(L)'
;MTGMTGMGVHVLRVIVVGTGLVLSGSGVLMAADGPVTPESVRDVLNRSVPLLQKSAATYVEKRDCFSCHHQGLASVAIARARRAGFAVNADLTADQSDFTYEYFNGRGKRVRVGEGVPGGPYNAGYALWGLHADGRKPDSVTNDLVAYLRTKHRRDGSWRIRTHRP
;
A
#
# COMPACT_ATOMS: atom_id res chain seq x y z
N MET A 1 -34.25 -87.84 -25.48
CA MET A 1 -35.03 -86.58 -25.46
C MET A 1 -35.35 -86.28 -24.01
N THR A 2 -34.53 -85.48 -23.34
CA THR A 2 -34.71 -85.11 -21.93
C THR A 2 -35.08 -83.64 -21.87
N GLY A 3 -36.25 -83.37 -21.31
CA GLY A 3 -36.79 -82.02 -21.14
C GLY A 3 -37.41 -81.87 -19.75
N MET A 4 -37.28 -80.63 -19.25
CA MET A 4 -38.00 -79.95 -18.18
C MET A 4 -37.73 -80.31 -16.71
N THR A 5 -37.22 -79.31 -15.98
CA THR A 5 -37.53 -78.80 -14.61
C THR A 5 -36.39 -77.84 -14.23
N GLY A 6 -36.48 -76.77 -13.44
CA GLY A 6 -37.52 -76.10 -12.67
C GLY A 6 -36.92 -74.79 -12.10
N MET A 7 -37.76 -73.99 -11.42
CA MET A 7 -37.54 -72.67 -10.83
C MET A 7 -36.22 -72.44 -10.06
N GLY A 8 -35.64 -71.24 -10.24
CA GLY A 8 -34.71 -70.63 -9.30
C GLY A 8 -35.19 -69.23 -8.90
N VAL A 9 -35.57 -69.06 -7.62
CA VAL A 9 -35.96 -67.78 -7.02
C VAL A 9 -34.70 -66.93 -6.83
N HIS A 10 -34.60 -65.79 -7.50
CA HIS A 10 -33.51 -64.84 -7.26
C HIS A 10 -33.83 -63.97 -6.04
N VAL A 11 -33.22 -64.30 -4.90
CA VAL A 11 -33.22 -63.47 -3.69
C VAL A 11 -32.35 -62.24 -3.95
N LEU A 12 -32.96 -61.07 -4.01
CA LEU A 12 -32.27 -59.78 -4.13
C LEU A 12 -31.55 -59.48 -2.81
N ARG A 13 -30.22 -59.65 -2.77
CA ARG A 13 -29.39 -59.20 -1.65
C ARG A 13 -29.23 -57.68 -1.73
N VAL A 14 -29.95 -56.95 -0.87
CA VAL A 14 -29.69 -55.52 -0.64
C VAL A 14 -28.43 -55.42 0.23
N ILE A 15 -27.32 -55.04 -0.38
CA ILE A 15 -26.10 -54.65 0.35
C ILE A 15 -26.26 -53.18 0.72
N VAL A 16 -26.55 -52.90 1.98
CA VAL A 16 -26.43 -51.55 2.54
C VAL A 16 -24.95 -51.25 2.70
N VAL A 17 -24.36 -50.56 1.71
CA VAL A 17 -23.01 -50.00 1.85
C VAL A 17 -23.15 -48.76 2.72
N GLY A 18 -22.85 -48.91 4.01
CA GLY A 18 -22.75 -47.78 4.92
C GLY A 18 -21.60 -46.87 4.50
N THR A 19 -21.92 -45.69 3.98
CA THR A 19 -20.95 -44.65 3.72
C THR A 19 -20.42 -44.15 5.05
N GLY A 20 -19.28 -44.69 5.50
CA GLY A 20 -18.53 -44.12 6.61
C GLY A 20 -18.05 -42.73 6.22
N LEU A 21 -18.73 -41.70 6.74
CA LEU A 21 -18.25 -40.33 6.67
C LEU A 21 -16.99 -40.23 7.56
N VAL A 22 -15.83 -40.43 6.95
CA VAL A 22 -14.56 -40.06 7.56
C VAL A 22 -14.53 -38.54 7.59
N LEU A 23 -14.90 -37.96 8.75
CA LEU A 23 -14.60 -36.57 9.07
C LEU A 23 -13.08 -36.41 9.10
N SER A 24 -12.51 -36.16 7.92
CA SER A 24 -11.16 -35.64 7.81
C SER A 24 -11.20 -34.26 8.44
N GLY A 25 -10.77 -34.16 9.70
CA GLY A 25 -10.59 -32.88 10.36
C GLY A 25 -9.64 -32.07 9.50
N SER A 26 -10.16 -31.05 8.83
CA SER A 26 -9.36 -29.98 8.22
C SER A 26 -8.70 -29.22 9.37
N GLY A 27 -7.64 -29.80 9.94
CA GLY A 27 -6.74 -29.07 10.79
C GLY A 27 -6.20 -27.93 9.95
N VAL A 28 -6.59 -26.71 10.30
CA VAL A 28 -5.96 -25.53 9.75
C VAL A 28 -4.52 -25.57 10.25
N LEU A 29 -3.60 -26.08 9.43
CA LEU A 29 -2.18 -26.00 9.69
C LEU A 29 -1.85 -24.51 9.62
N MET A 30 -1.90 -23.84 10.77
CA MET A 30 -1.21 -22.59 10.95
C MET A 30 0.27 -22.93 10.77
N ALA A 31 0.81 -22.68 9.57
CA ALA A 31 2.25 -22.66 9.40
C ALA A 31 2.77 -21.70 10.46
N ALA A 32 3.46 -22.22 11.47
CA ALA A 32 4.12 -21.39 12.44
C ALA A 32 5.02 -20.44 11.65
N ASP A 33 4.90 -19.13 11.88
CA ASP A 33 5.81 -18.17 11.27
C ASP A 33 7.23 -18.64 11.60
N GLY A 34 8.00 -18.99 10.58
CA GLY A 34 9.39 -19.37 10.73
C GLY A 34 10.15 -18.26 11.47
N PRO A 35 11.30 -18.57 12.09
CA PRO A 35 12.07 -17.55 12.80
C PRO A 35 12.32 -16.34 11.90
N VAL A 36 12.15 -15.14 12.45
CA VAL A 36 12.50 -13.89 11.76
C VAL A 36 14.02 -13.82 11.71
N THR A 37 14.61 -14.05 10.55
CA THR A 37 16.05 -13.94 10.31
C THR A 37 16.35 -12.70 9.46
N PRO A 38 17.58 -12.17 9.48
CA PRO A 38 17.97 -11.07 8.60
C PRO A 38 17.70 -11.36 7.11
N GLU A 39 17.88 -12.61 6.68
CA GLU A 39 17.63 -13.06 5.31
C GLU A 39 16.14 -13.04 4.99
N SER A 40 15.28 -13.55 5.88
CA SER A 40 13.83 -13.55 5.64
C SER A 40 13.25 -12.14 5.62
N VAL A 41 13.78 -11.23 6.44
CA VAL A 41 13.44 -9.79 6.38
C VAL A 41 13.90 -9.17 5.06
N ARG A 42 15.12 -9.45 4.60
CA ARG A 42 15.64 -8.94 3.33
C ARG A 42 14.81 -9.44 2.14
N ASP A 43 14.40 -10.70 2.14
CA ASP A 43 13.53 -11.29 1.11
C ASP A 43 12.13 -10.68 1.09
N VAL A 44 11.56 -10.39 2.26
CA VAL A 44 10.29 -9.65 2.36
C VAL A 44 10.45 -8.24 1.81
N LEU A 45 11.50 -7.51 2.18
CA LEU A 45 11.73 -6.15 1.71
C LEU A 45 11.99 -6.08 0.20
N ASN A 46 12.72 -7.04 -0.37
CA ASN A 46 12.93 -7.16 -1.82
C ASN A 46 11.61 -7.30 -2.61
N ARG A 47 10.57 -7.89 -1.99
CA ARG A 47 9.23 -8.02 -2.59
C ARG A 47 8.35 -6.80 -2.30
N SER A 48 8.42 -6.27 -1.08
CA SER A 48 7.55 -5.18 -0.62
C SER A 48 7.90 -3.82 -1.23
N VAL A 49 9.17 -3.53 -1.45
CA VAL A 49 9.62 -2.24 -2.02
C VAL A 49 9.04 -2.02 -3.43
N PRO A 50 9.14 -2.97 -4.39
CA PRO A 50 8.49 -2.83 -5.69
C PRO A 50 6.96 -2.68 -5.60
N LEU A 51 6.30 -3.40 -4.68
CA LEU A 51 4.86 -3.28 -4.47
C LEU A 51 4.46 -1.89 -3.95
N LEU A 52 5.28 -1.30 -3.07
CA LEU A 52 5.07 0.05 -2.59
C LEU A 52 5.21 1.08 -3.72
N GLN A 53 6.23 0.95 -4.58
CA GLN A 53 6.38 1.83 -5.75
C GLN A 53 5.22 1.68 -6.73
N LYS A 54 4.78 0.44 -6.99
CA LYS A 54 3.61 0.18 -7.84
C LYS A 54 2.35 0.81 -7.26
N SER A 55 2.10 0.67 -5.96
CA SER A 55 0.94 1.26 -5.29
C SER A 55 0.94 2.79 -5.40
N ALA A 56 2.10 3.44 -5.22
CA ALA A 56 2.26 4.88 -5.40
C ALA A 56 1.99 5.31 -6.85
N ALA A 57 2.51 4.59 -7.83
CA ALA A 57 2.28 4.86 -9.25
C ALA A 57 0.80 4.68 -9.65
N THR A 58 0.15 3.59 -9.23
CA THR A 58 -1.27 3.37 -9.55
C THR A 58 -2.19 4.44 -8.93
N TYR A 59 -1.78 5.07 -7.82
CA TYR A 59 -2.58 6.14 -7.21
C TYR A 59 -2.79 7.32 -8.17
N VAL A 60 -1.74 7.75 -8.90
CA VAL A 60 -1.81 8.90 -9.80
C VAL A 60 -2.61 8.60 -11.08
N GLU A 61 -2.83 7.33 -11.42
CA GLU A 61 -3.75 6.92 -12.49
C GLU A 61 -5.22 7.09 -12.10
N LYS A 62 -5.52 7.11 -10.79
CA LYS A 62 -6.88 7.10 -10.25
C LYS A 62 -7.26 8.40 -9.56
N ARG A 63 -6.28 9.21 -9.14
CA ARG A 63 -6.45 10.42 -8.35
C ARG A 63 -5.47 11.48 -8.84
N ASP A 64 -5.93 12.72 -8.92
CA ASP A 64 -5.17 13.89 -9.36
C ASP A 64 -4.69 14.77 -8.17
N CYS A 65 -4.84 14.28 -6.95
CA CYS A 65 -4.52 15.01 -5.72
C CYS A 65 -3.33 14.43 -4.97
N PHE A 66 -2.60 15.29 -4.25
CA PHE A 66 -1.50 14.83 -3.40
C PHE A 66 -1.98 13.98 -2.22
N SER A 67 -1.29 12.86 -1.97
CA SER A 67 -1.49 12.01 -0.80
C SER A 67 -0.23 11.92 0.06
N CYS A 68 -0.40 12.10 1.37
CA CYS A 68 0.67 11.79 2.32
C CYS A 68 1.05 10.30 2.35
N HIS A 69 0.17 9.38 1.93
CA HIS A 69 0.44 7.93 1.98
C HIS A 69 1.07 7.41 0.68
N HIS A 70 0.62 7.91 -0.47
CA HIS A 70 1.08 7.42 -1.78
C HIS A 70 2.19 8.28 -2.39
N GLN A 71 2.38 9.53 -1.94
CA GLN A 71 3.48 10.38 -2.36
C GLN A 71 4.46 10.58 -1.19
N GLY A 72 4.07 11.37 -0.17
CA GLY A 72 5.00 11.80 0.89
C GLY A 72 5.70 10.64 1.63
N LEU A 73 4.93 9.79 2.33
CA LEU A 73 5.47 8.64 3.08
C LEU A 73 6.07 7.57 2.17
N ALA A 74 5.50 7.36 0.99
CA ALA A 74 6.05 6.42 0.01
C ALA A 74 7.47 6.83 -0.41
N SER A 75 7.67 8.09 -0.84
CA SER A 75 9.00 8.65 -1.16
C SER A 75 9.99 8.48 -0.02
N VAL A 76 9.57 8.78 1.22
CA VAL A 76 10.42 8.59 2.41
C VAL A 76 10.82 7.13 2.61
N ALA A 77 9.87 6.20 2.51
CA ALA A 77 10.12 4.77 2.68
C ALA A 77 11.03 4.22 1.56
N ILE A 78 10.82 4.62 0.31
CA ILE A 78 11.65 4.23 -0.83
C ILE A 78 13.07 4.80 -0.70
N ALA A 79 13.21 6.07 -0.31
CA ALA A 79 14.52 6.66 -0.03
C ALA A 79 15.26 5.95 1.11
N ARG A 80 14.54 5.48 2.14
CA ARG A 80 15.10 4.66 3.23
C ARG A 80 15.55 3.29 2.72
N ALA A 81 14.74 2.61 1.90
CA ALA A 81 15.08 1.33 1.28
C ALA A 81 16.35 1.45 0.43
N ARG A 82 16.43 2.48 -0.43
CA ARG A 82 17.62 2.77 -1.24
C ARG A 82 18.88 2.94 -0.38
N ARG A 83 18.80 3.71 0.71
CA ARG A 83 19.93 3.91 1.64
C ARG A 83 20.34 2.62 2.36
N ALA A 84 19.43 1.68 2.56
CA ALA A 84 19.71 0.37 3.14
C ALA A 84 20.22 -0.67 2.12
N GLY A 85 20.50 -0.24 0.88
CA GLY A 85 21.05 -1.09 -0.18
C GLY A 85 20.02 -1.96 -0.90
N PHE A 86 18.73 -1.64 -0.81
CA PHE A 86 17.68 -2.30 -1.60
C PHE A 86 17.57 -1.66 -2.98
N ALA A 87 17.31 -2.49 -3.99
CA ALA A 87 17.00 -2.00 -5.32
C ALA A 87 15.68 -1.22 -5.29
N VAL A 88 15.68 -0.04 -5.92
CA VAL A 88 14.50 0.80 -6.12
C VAL A 88 14.44 1.20 -7.59
N ASN A 89 13.24 1.33 -8.14
CA ASN A 89 13.05 1.89 -9.46
C ASN A 89 13.22 3.42 -9.39
N ALA A 90 14.26 3.95 -10.03
CA ALA A 90 14.59 5.37 -9.95
C ALA A 90 13.59 6.26 -10.70
N ASP A 91 13.06 5.78 -11.83
CA ASP A 91 12.09 6.52 -12.65
C ASP A 91 10.78 6.71 -11.88
N LEU A 92 10.26 5.64 -11.27
CA LEU A 92 9.08 5.73 -10.40
C LEU A 92 9.30 6.67 -9.20
N THR A 93 10.53 6.75 -8.67
CA THR A 93 10.85 7.72 -7.62
C THR A 93 10.82 9.15 -8.16
N ALA A 94 11.39 9.39 -9.34
CA ALA A 94 11.36 10.71 -9.99
C ALA A 94 9.92 11.14 -10.28
N ASP A 95 9.10 10.27 -10.86
CA ASP A 95 7.69 10.54 -11.19
C ASP A 95 6.87 10.95 -9.95
N GLN A 96 7.07 10.28 -8.80
CA GLN A 96 6.37 10.67 -7.56
C GLN A 96 6.83 12.03 -7.02
N SER A 97 8.12 12.34 -7.15
CA SER A 97 8.69 13.63 -6.76
C SER A 97 8.15 14.75 -7.66
N ASP A 98 8.09 14.50 -8.96
CA ASP A 98 7.61 15.45 -9.96
C ASP A 98 6.11 15.69 -9.82
N PHE A 99 5.30 14.64 -9.63
CA PHE A 99 3.89 14.81 -9.31
C PHE A 99 3.68 15.70 -8.08
N THR A 100 4.43 15.46 -6.99
CA THR A 100 4.34 16.29 -5.78
C THR A 100 4.72 17.74 -6.07
N TYR A 101 5.82 17.94 -6.79
CA TYR A 101 6.29 19.26 -7.17
C TYR A 101 5.26 20.02 -8.01
N GLU A 102 4.79 19.42 -9.10
CA GLU A 102 3.83 20.01 -10.02
C GLU A 102 2.50 20.32 -9.35
N TYR A 103 2.02 19.40 -8.49
CA TYR A 103 0.79 19.59 -7.72
C TYR A 103 0.82 20.89 -6.91
N PHE A 104 1.92 21.17 -6.20
CA PHE A 104 2.03 22.39 -5.39
C PHE A 104 2.46 23.61 -6.20
N ASN A 105 3.30 23.45 -7.23
CA ASN A 105 3.69 24.53 -8.14
C ASN A 105 2.46 25.18 -8.80
N GLY A 106 1.56 24.36 -9.34
CA GLY A 106 0.30 24.82 -9.94
C GLY A 106 -0.63 25.54 -8.96
N ARG A 107 -0.38 25.46 -7.64
CA ARG A 107 -1.18 26.05 -6.57
C ARG A 107 -0.47 27.18 -5.83
N GLY A 108 0.76 27.56 -6.23
CA GLY A 108 1.63 28.46 -5.48
C GLY A 108 0.98 29.77 -5.03
N LYS A 109 0.18 30.43 -5.88
CA LYS A 109 -0.55 31.66 -5.52
C LYS A 109 -1.46 31.48 -4.30
N ARG A 110 -2.21 30.37 -4.23
CA ARG A 110 -3.09 30.02 -3.11
C ARG A 110 -2.29 29.56 -1.90
N VAL A 111 -1.27 28.73 -2.13
CA VAL A 111 -0.40 28.19 -1.07
C VAL A 111 0.26 29.32 -0.26
N ARG A 112 0.77 30.36 -0.94
CA ARG A 112 1.39 31.53 -0.28
C ARG A 112 0.46 32.29 0.68
N VAL A 113 -0.85 32.30 0.42
CA VAL A 113 -1.84 32.97 1.29
C VAL A 113 -2.50 32.01 2.28
N GLY A 114 -1.95 30.81 2.45
CA GLY A 114 -2.45 29.83 3.40
C GLY A 114 -3.63 29.00 2.89
N GLU A 115 -3.83 28.89 1.59
CA GLU A 115 -4.87 28.07 0.97
C GLU A 115 -4.24 26.96 0.11
N GLY A 116 -5.04 26.20 -0.64
CA GLY A 116 -4.47 25.34 -1.69
C GLY A 116 -3.82 24.03 -1.25
N VAL A 117 -3.73 23.75 0.05
CA VAL A 117 -3.21 22.47 0.58
C VAL A 117 -4.35 21.66 1.21
N PRO A 118 -4.94 20.67 0.51
CA PRO A 118 -5.88 19.73 1.10
C PRO A 118 -5.22 18.98 2.26
N GLY A 119 -5.96 18.67 3.32
CA GLY A 119 -5.40 18.07 4.54
C GLY A 119 -4.54 19.03 5.39
N GLY A 120 -4.32 20.26 4.90
CA GLY A 120 -3.72 21.34 5.66
C GLY A 120 -2.23 21.16 5.97
N PRO A 121 -1.74 21.67 7.12
CA PRO A 121 -0.34 21.61 7.52
C PRO A 121 0.28 20.21 7.51
N TYR A 122 -0.54 19.18 7.76
CA TYR A 122 -0.11 17.79 7.72
C TYR A 122 0.44 17.43 6.33
N ASN A 123 -0.35 17.66 5.28
CA ASN A 123 0.07 17.36 3.90
C ASN A 123 1.23 18.26 3.44
N ALA A 124 1.26 19.53 3.86
CA ALA A 124 2.40 20.40 3.55
C ALA A 124 3.72 19.86 4.14
N GLY A 125 3.69 19.37 5.39
CA GLY A 125 4.85 18.76 6.03
C GLY A 125 5.32 17.48 5.32
N TYR A 126 4.39 16.58 4.98
CA TYR A 126 4.74 15.35 4.25
C TYR A 126 5.21 15.60 2.83
N ALA A 127 4.70 16.62 2.15
CA ALA A 127 5.18 17.03 0.84
C ALA A 127 6.65 17.49 0.92
N LEU A 128 6.97 18.39 1.86
CA LEU A 128 8.34 18.84 2.10
C LEU A 128 9.27 17.67 2.43
N TRP A 129 8.83 16.74 3.28
CA TRP A 129 9.63 15.59 3.65
C TRP A 129 9.86 14.62 2.49
N GLY A 130 8.83 14.34 1.69
CA GLY A 130 8.94 13.51 0.49
C GLY A 130 9.91 14.10 -0.54
N LEU A 131 9.71 15.38 -0.89
CA LEU A 131 10.61 16.09 -1.81
C LEU A 131 12.07 16.08 -1.34
N HIS A 132 12.29 16.30 -0.04
CA HIS A 132 13.63 16.21 0.55
C HIS A 132 14.20 14.79 0.48
N ALA A 133 13.40 13.76 0.77
CA ALA A 133 13.82 12.36 0.74
C ALA A 133 14.24 11.90 -0.67
N ASP A 134 13.57 12.42 -1.70
CA ASP A 134 13.88 12.17 -3.10
C ASP A 134 15.10 12.99 -3.60
N GLY A 135 15.59 13.92 -2.77
CA GLY A 135 16.80 14.70 -3.04
C GLY A 135 16.53 16.02 -3.80
N ARG A 136 15.26 16.41 -3.98
CA ARG A 136 14.93 17.70 -4.60
C ARG A 136 15.46 18.84 -3.74
N LYS A 137 16.20 19.75 -4.37
CA LYS A 137 16.75 20.94 -3.69
C LYS A 137 15.61 21.93 -3.40
N PRO A 138 15.69 22.67 -2.27
CA PRO A 138 14.73 23.74 -1.99
C PRO A 138 14.64 24.76 -3.13
N ASP A 139 13.41 25.09 -3.52
CA ASP A 139 13.08 26.05 -4.58
C ASP A 139 11.79 26.82 -4.24
N SER A 140 11.14 27.44 -5.23
CA SER A 140 9.90 28.18 -5.04
C SER A 140 8.77 27.34 -4.43
N VAL A 141 8.63 26.07 -4.78
CA VAL A 141 7.59 25.19 -4.20
C VAL A 141 7.87 24.93 -2.73
N THR A 142 9.14 24.68 -2.40
CA THR A 142 9.57 24.53 -1.00
C THR A 142 9.27 25.80 -0.21
N ASN A 143 9.61 26.97 -0.74
CA ASN A 143 9.37 28.26 -0.11
C ASN A 143 7.87 28.53 0.08
N ASP A 144 7.04 28.24 -0.92
CA ASP A 144 5.60 28.40 -0.86
C ASP A 144 5.00 27.50 0.24
N LEU A 145 5.40 26.23 0.33
CA LEU A 145 4.93 25.30 1.36
C LEU A 145 5.38 25.72 2.78
N VAL A 146 6.60 26.24 2.92
CA VAL A 146 7.07 26.80 4.20
C VAL A 146 6.26 28.06 4.57
N ALA A 147 6.02 28.96 3.62
CA ALA A 147 5.18 30.13 3.84
C ALA A 147 3.77 29.72 4.26
N TYR A 148 3.17 28.72 3.60
CA TYR A 148 1.91 28.12 3.98
C TYR A 148 1.92 27.65 5.44
N LEU A 149 2.93 26.86 5.86
CA LEU A 149 3.04 26.36 7.22
C LEU A 149 3.12 27.49 8.25
N ARG A 150 3.79 28.61 7.92
CA ARG A 150 3.84 29.80 8.78
C ARG A 150 2.47 30.44 8.95
N THR A 151 1.64 30.50 7.89
CA THR A 151 0.26 31.02 8.01
C THR A 151 -0.64 30.16 8.89
N LYS A 152 -0.30 28.87 9.06
CA LYS A 152 -1.08 27.90 9.83
C LYS A 152 -0.54 27.64 11.23
N HIS A 153 0.64 28.16 11.53
CA HIS A 153 1.26 28.04 12.84
C HIS A 153 0.52 28.90 13.86
N ARG A 154 0.17 28.32 15.00
CA ARG A 154 -0.55 29.00 16.08
C ARG A 154 0.45 29.62 17.05
N ARG A 155 -0.02 30.60 17.84
CA ARG A 155 0.79 31.27 18.87
C ARG A 155 1.33 30.31 19.94
N ASP A 156 0.64 29.19 20.15
CA ASP A 156 1.00 28.14 21.11
C ASP A 156 2.01 27.11 20.57
N GLY A 157 2.55 27.30 19.36
CA GLY A 157 3.50 26.37 18.74
C GLY A 157 2.86 25.25 17.92
N SER A 158 1.53 25.12 17.93
CA SER A 158 0.84 23.99 17.30
C SER A 158 0.35 24.28 15.88
N TRP A 159 0.07 23.21 15.14
CA TRP A 159 -0.75 23.25 13.93
C TRP A 159 -2.04 22.46 14.16
N ARG A 160 -3.18 23.02 13.77
CA ARG A 160 -4.44 22.28 13.78
C ARG A 160 -4.58 21.47 12.50
N ILE A 161 -4.80 20.18 12.67
CA ILE A 161 -5.20 19.30 11.57
C ILE A 161 -6.66 19.60 11.24
N ARG A 162 -6.95 19.85 9.96
CA ARG A 162 -8.31 19.92 9.44
C ARG A 162 -8.50 18.76 8.47
N THR A 163 -9.12 17.69 8.94
CA THR A 163 -9.57 16.59 8.08
C THR A 163 -10.95 16.93 7.53
N HIS A 164 -11.02 17.89 6.60
CA HIS A 164 -12.23 18.02 5.79
C HIS A 164 -12.16 16.92 4.72
N ARG A 165 -12.76 15.78 5.03
CA ARG A 165 -13.10 14.75 4.05
C ARG A 165 -14.53 15.05 3.60
N PRO A 166 -14.85 14.99 2.29
CA PRO A 166 -16.24 14.95 1.83
C PRO A 166 -17.04 13.88 2.59
#